data_AF-A0A925X113-F1
#
_entry.id   AF-A0A925X113-F1
#
_cell.length_a   1.000
_cell.length_b   1.000
_cell.length_c   1.000
_cell.angle_alpha   90.00
_cell.angle_beta   90.00
_cell.angle_gamma   90.00
#
_symmetry.space_group_name_H-M   'P 1'
#
loop_
_entity.id
_entity.type
_entity.pdbx_description
1 polymer ?
#
loop_
_entity_poly.entity_id
_entity_poly.type
_entity_poly.pdbx_seq_one_letter_code
_entity_poly.pdbx_strand_id
1 'polypeptide(L)'
;MSNESPDMVSAKKNPALAAALREMELKKARGPWPRRLRIIGAALAIVLIIGGATWAIRAHLKASAKADTLAALPKNPRDLFQAVRDGKIDREDAREAMQAAREAEENKRLDEYFALKTQADRNKYIDKVIDEMEARRKEWERQASTRPTTRPADRATTRPTTGPTTRPNRRNDPGRQLNNVQGGNPVRQAQRAAMMAAMRARMAQRGIQPGRGGGGGGGRGGWGGGGGGRGR
;
A
#
# COMPACT_ATOMS: atom_id res chain seq x y z
N MET A 1 33.56 -49.08 -56.74
CA MET A 1 33.92 -50.35 -56.08
C MET A 1 33.82 -50.11 -54.59
N SER A 2 32.75 -50.59 -53.95
CA SER A 2 32.48 -50.38 -52.53
C SER A 2 33.09 -51.53 -51.73
N ASN A 3 34.03 -51.21 -50.85
CA ASN A 3 34.66 -52.18 -49.95
C ASN A 3 33.73 -52.44 -48.77
N GLU A 4 32.85 -53.44 -48.90
CA GLU A 4 32.11 -53.99 -47.76
C GLU A 4 33.05 -54.85 -46.92
N SER A 5 33.22 -54.49 -45.64
CA SER A 5 34.05 -55.25 -44.70
C SER A 5 33.50 -56.68 -44.52
N PRO A 6 34.37 -57.71 -44.55
CA PRO A 6 33.96 -59.12 -44.53
C PRO A 6 33.15 -59.53 -43.30
N ASP A 7 33.19 -58.74 -42.22
CA ASP A 7 32.43 -59.00 -40.99
C ASP A 7 30.91 -58.78 -41.15
N MET A 8 30.47 -58.02 -42.16
CA MET A 8 29.04 -57.72 -42.38
C MET A 8 28.29 -58.86 -43.10
N VAL A 9 29.00 -59.76 -43.79
CA VAL A 9 28.37 -60.88 -44.52
C VAL A 9 27.99 -62.02 -43.58
N SER A 10 28.74 -62.21 -42.49
CA SER A 10 28.45 -63.27 -41.50
C SER A 10 27.25 -62.92 -40.59
N ALA A 11 27.00 -61.62 -40.36
CA ALA A 11 25.89 -61.16 -39.53
C ALA A 11 24.49 -61.38 -40.16
N LYS A 12 24.39 -61.52 -41.49
CA LYS A 12 23.11 -61.77 -42.18
C LYS A 12 22.54 -63.18 -41.97
N LYS A 13 23.38 -64.16 -41.59
CA LYS A 13 22.94 -65.56 -41.44
C LYS A 13 22.57 -65.95 -40.00
N ASN A 14 22.84 -65.09 -39.02
CA ASN A 14 22.49 -65.35 -37.62
C ASN A 14 21.90 -64.09 -36.96
N PRO A 15 20.56 -63.96 -36.86
CA PRO A 15 19.91 -62.79 -36.28
C PRO A 15 20.29 -62.57 -34.80
N ALA A 16 20.69 -63.64 -34.09
CA ALA A 16 21.18 -63.56 -32.72
C ALA A 16 22.51 -62.77 -32.58
N LEU A 17 23.40 -62.88 -33.56
CA LEU A 17 24.69 -62.16 -33.56
C LEU A 17 24.49 -60.68 -33.90
N ALA A 18 23.58 -60.37 -34.83
CA ALA A 18 23.21 -59.00 -35.15
C ALA A 18 22.53 -58.29 -33.96
N ALA A 19 21.72 -59.01 -33.17
CA ALA A 19 21.13 -58.49 -31.94
C ALA A 19 22.19 -58.21 -30.87
N ALA A 20 23.13 -59.13 -30.66
CA ALA A 20 24.21 -58.98 -29.67
C ALA A 20 25.17 -57.81 -29.99
N LEU A 21 25.50 -57.60 -31.27
CA LEU A 21 26.33 -56.46 -31.71
C LEU A 21 25.61 -55.13 -31.52
N ARG A 22 24.31 -55.04 -31.85
CA ARG A 22 23.50 -53.84 -31.57
C ARG A 22 23.40 -53.55 -30.07
N GLU A 23 23.31 -54.58 -29.24
CA GLU A 23 23.25 -54.42 -27.79
C GLU A 23 24.59 -53.92 -27.21
N MET A 24 25.72 -54.36 -27.75
CA MET A 24 27.05 -53.87 -27.34
C MET A 24 27.31 -52.42 -27.78
N GLU A 25 26.85 -52.01 -28.97
CA GLU A 25 26.95 -50.60 -29.40
C GLU A 25 26.07 -49.67 -28.55
N LEU A 26 24.84 -50.09 -28.21
CA LEU A 26 23.96 -49.37 -27.29
C LEU A 26 24.55 -49.22 -25.88
N LYS A 27 25.31 -50.22 -25.41
CA LYS A 27 26.02 -50.17 -24.12
C LYS A 27 27.25 -49.26 -24.15
N LYS A 28 27.97 -49.15 -25.28
CA LYS A 28 29.09 -48.20 -25.45
C LYS A 28 28.64 -46.74 -25.57
N ALA A 29 27.46 -46.47 -26.14
CA ALA A 29 26.90 -45.11 -26.21
C ALA A 29 26.44 -44.56 -24.84
N ARG A 30 26.25 -45.42 -23.83
CA ARG A 30 25.91 -45.03 -22.46
C ARG A 30 27.15 -44.86 -21.58
N GLY A 31 28.11 -44.04 -22.03
CA GLY A 31 29.25 -43.62 -21.21
C GLY A 31 28.81 -42.96 -19.90
N PRO A 32 29.69 -42.81 -18.87
CA PRO A 32 29.36 -42.32 -17.52
C PRO A 32 28.90 -40.85 -17.43
N TRP A 33 28.75 -40.19 -18.58
CA TRP A 33 28.35 -38.80 -18.75
C TRP A 33 26.99 -38.39 -18.15
N PRO A 34 25.90 -39.19 -18.22
CA PRO A 34 24.60 -38.74 -17.72
C PRO A 34 24.54 -38.68 -16.19
N ARG A 35 25.43 -39.41 -15.48
CA ARG A 35 25.51 -39.33 -14.01
C ARG A 35 26.19 -38.03 -13.56
N ARG A 36 27.22 -37.58 -14.28
CA ARG A 36 27.94 -36.33 -13.95
C ARG A 36 27.08 -35.09 -14.24
N LEU A 37 26.34 -35.07 -15.34
CA LEU A 37 25.43 -33.97 -15.67
C LEU A 37 24.26 -33.85 -14.66
N ARG A 38 23.74 -34.96 -14.13
CA ARG A 38 22.71 -34.94 -13.09
C ARG A 38 23.22 -34.34 -11.77
N ILE A 39 24.45 -34.66 -11.38
CA ILE A 39 25.07 -34.10 -10.15
C ILE A 39 25.30 -32.60 -10.31
N ILE A 40 25.81 -32.16 -11.47
CA ILE A 40 26.02 -30.72 -11.75
C ILE A 40 24.69 -29.97 -11.78
N GLY A 41 23.66 -30.54 -12.43
CA GLY A 41 22.32 -29.95 -12.46
C GLY A 41 21.69 -29.83 -11.07
N ALA A 42 21.84 -30.85 -10.21
CA ALA A 42 21.35 -30.80 -8.83
C ALA A 42 22.08 -29.75 -7.98
N ALA A 43 23.41 -29.63 -8.13
CA ALA A 43 24.19 -28.63 -7.42
C ALA A 43 23.79 -27.19 -7.80
N LEU A 44 23.55 -26.92 -9.09
CA LEU A 44 23.07 -25.61 -9.57
C LEU A 44 21.67 -25.27 -9.06
N ALA A 45 20.76 -26.26 -9.01
CA ALA A 45 19.42 -26.05 -8.46
C ALA A 45 19.47 -25.67 -6.97
N ILE A 46 20.34 -26.31 -6.19
CA ILE A 46 20.53 -25.98 -4.77
C ILE A 46 21.07 -24.56 -4.60
N VAL A 47 22.06 -24.15 -5.41
CA VAL A 47 22.60 -22.77 -5.37
C VAL A 47 21.53 -21.73 -5.71
N LEU A 48 20.66 -22.01 -6.69
CA LEU A 48 19.55 -21.11 -7.04
C LEU A 48 18.49 -21.02 -5.94
N ILE A 49 18.17 -22.13 -5.27
CA ILE A 49 17.22 -22.13 -4.14
C ILE A 49 17.80 -21.34 -2.96
N ILE A 50 19.07 -21.57 -2.61
CA ILE A 50 19.73 -20.86 -1.50
C ILE A 50 19.86 -19.37 -1.83
N GLY A 51 20.28 -19.02 -3.04
CA GLY A 51 20.40 -17.64 -3.51
C GLY A 51 19.05 -16.90 -3.57
N GLY A 52 17.99 -17.58 -4.03
CA GLY A 52 16.62 -17.05 -4.03
C GLY A 52 16.09 -16.81 -2.62
N ALA A 53 16.31 -17.76 -1.70
CA ALA A 53 15.91 -17.64 -0.31
C ALA A 53 16.64 -16.48 0.41
N THR A 54 17.94 -16.29 0.15
CA THR A 54 18.69 -15.17 0.75
C THR A 54 18.20 -13.82 0.26
N TRP A 55 17.83 -13.69 -1.02
CA TRP A 55 17.27 -12.45 -1.57
C TRP A 55 15.88 -12.15 -0.99
N ALA A 56 15.01 -13.16 -0.89
CA ALA A 56 13.69 -13.03 -0.28
C ALA A 56 13.77 -12.65 1.21
N ILE A 57 14.67 -13.26 1.98
CA ILE A 57 14.92 -12.91 3.38
C ILE A 57 15.42 -11.47 3.51
N ARG A 58 16.36 -11.03 2.66
CA ARG A 58 16.87 -9.65 2.68
C ARG A 58 15.79 -8.62 2.31
N ALA A 59 14.92 -8.95 1.36
CA ALA A 59 13.77 -8.11 1.02
C ALA A 59 12.77 -8.02 2.18
N HIS A 60 12.47 -9.16 2.83
CA HIS A 60 11.61 -9.19 4.02
C HIS A 60 12.20 -8.44 5.21
N LEU A 61 13.51 -8.56 5.45
CA LEU A 61 14.20 -7.84 6.53
C LEU A 61 14.23 -6.32 6.31
N LYS A 62 14.36 -5.87 5.06
CA LYS A 62 14.24 -4.43 4.73
C LYS A 62 12.81 -3.94 4.89
N ALA A 63 11.81 -4.74 4.52
CA ALA A 63 10.41 -4.42 4.73
C ALA A 63 10.04 -4.41 6.22
N SER A 64 10.58 -5.35 7.02
CA SER A 64 10.34 -5.41 8.46
C SER A 64 11.09 -4.32 9.22
N ALA A 65 12.33 -3.97 8.85
CA ALA A 65 13.02 -2.83 9.47
C ALA A 65 12.31 -1.49 9.19
N LYS A 66 11.71 -1.34 8.01
CA LYS A 66 10.81 -0.23 7.71
C LYS A 66 9.50 -0.34 8.51
N ALA A 67 8.92 -1.53 8.64
CA ALA A 67 7.72 -1.72 9.44
C ALA A 67 7.97 -1.45 10.93
N ASP A 68 9.11 -1.84 11.48
CA ASP A 68 9.48 -1.64 12.89
C ASP A 68 9.79 -0.17 13.17
N THR A 69 10.47 0.53 12.25
CA THR A 69 10.62 1.99 12.35
C THR A 69 9.26 2.67 12.22
N LEU A 70 8.44 2.34 11.23
CA LEU A 70 7.09 2.88 11.07
C LEU A 70 6.12 2.50 12.20
N ALA A 71 6.36 1.40 12.91
CA ALA A 71 5.61 0.95 14.09
C ALA A 71 6.15 1.54 15.41
N ALA A 72 7.41 1.96 15.45
CA ALA A 72 8.01 2.70 16.57
C ALA A 72 7.73 4.21 16.50
N LEU A 73 7.65 4.79 15.29
CA LEU A 73 7.32 6.20 15.03
C LEU A 73 5.87 6.67 15.28
N PRO A 74 4.80 5.86 15.32
CA PRO A 74 3.43 6.35 15.37
C PRO A 74 3.03 6.82 16.77
N LYS A 75 3.88 6.61 17.80
CA LYS A 75 3.58 7.03 19.17
C LYS A 75 3.63 8.55 19.35
N ASN A 76 4.46 9.25 18.59
CA ASN A 76 4.61 10.71 18.65
C ASN A 76 4.58 11.32 17.24
N PRO A 77 3.54 12.08 16.87
CA PRO A 77 3.46 12.68 15.53
C PRO A 77 4.61 13.67 15.25
N ARG A 78 5.20 14.27 16.30
CA ARG A 78 6.32 15.21 16.16
C ARG A 78 7.59 14.54 15.63
N ASP A 79 7.87 13.32 16.07
CA ASP A 79 9.08 12.59 15.70
C ASP A 79 9.02 12.17 14.22
N LEU A 80 7.81 11.85 13.74
CA LEU A 80 7.56 11.54 12.33
C LEU A 80 7.77 12.77 11.43
N PHE A 81 7.34 13.97 11.86
CA PHE A 81 7.64 15.20 11.12
C PHE A 81 9.13 15.56 11.13
N GLN A 82 9.83 15.32 12.23
CA GLN A 82 11.29 15.49 12.29
C GLN A 82 12.00 14.49 11.38
N ALA A 83 11.61 13.22 11.37
CA ALA A 83 12.20 12.21 10.50
C ALA A 83 12.04 12.53 9.01
N VAL A 84 10.89 13.08 8.60
CA VAL A 84 10.68 13.59 7.24
C VAL A 84 11.58 14.79 6.95
N ARG A 85 11.69 15.72 7.90
CA ARG A 85 12.54 16.92 7.77
C ARG A 85 14.03 16.55 7.65
N ASP A 86 14.47 15.54 8.38
CA ASP A 86 15.83 15.01 8.36
C ASP A 86 16.12 14.15 7.11
N GLY A 87 15.12 13.90 6.26
CA GLY A 87 15.25 13.03 5.09
C GLY A 87 15.39 11.54 5.41
N LYS A 88 15.06 11.12 6.64
CA LYS A 88 15.13 9.72 7.08
C LYS A 88 13.95 8.89 6.54
N ILE A 89 12.81 9.54 6.31
CA ILE A 89 11.58 8.92 5.79
C ILE A 89 11.04 9.81 4.68
N ASP A 90 10.53 9.19 3.62
CA ASP A 90 9.86 9.93 2.56
C ASP A 90 8.55 10.55 3.04
N ARG A 91 8.14 11.66 2.43
CA ARG A 91 6.92 12.35 2.85
C ARG A 91 5.67 11.50 2.61
N GLU A 92 5.69 10.71 1.55
CA GLU A 92 4.66 9.76 1.14
C GLU A 92 4.52 8.65 2.18
N ASP A 93 5.62 8.01 2.57
CA ASP A 93 5.67 6.97 3.60
C ASP A 93 5.17 7.50 4.96
N ALA A 94 5.60 8.70 5.34
CA ALA A 94 5.16 9.35 6.57
C ALA A 94 3.65 9.64 6.56
N ARG A 95 3.10 10.03 5.40
CA ARG A 95 1.66 10.25 5.25
C ARG A 95 0.88 8.95 5.37
N GLU A 96 1.35 7.88 4.74
CA GLU A 96 0.73 6.57 4.82
C GLU A 96 0.75 6.03 6.26
N ALA A 97 1.87 6.17 6.97
CA ALA A 97 1.99 5.79 8.37
C ALA A 97 1.04 6.58 9.29
N MET A 98 0.92 7.90 9.09
CA MET A 98 -0.07 8.71 9.81
C MET A 98 -1.51 8.28 9.50
N GLN A 99 -1.79 7.91 8.25
CA GLN A 99 -3.10 7.41 7.85
C GLN A 99 -3.40 6.07 8.52
N ALA A 100 -2.48 5.11 8.49
CA ALA A 100 -2.62 3.82 9.13
C ALA A 100 -2.79 3.93 10.66
N ALA A 101 -2.01 4.80 11.32
CA ALA A 101 -2.15 5.07 12.75
C ALA A 101 -3.53 5.63 13.09
N ARG A 102 -4.04 6.57 12.29
CA ARG A 102 -5.39 7.13 12.44
C ARG A 102 -6.47 6.07 12.24
N GLU A 103 -6.32 5.23 11.22
CA GLU A 103 -7.26 4.14 10.95
C GLU A 103 -7.27 3.10 12.08
N ALA A 104 -6.11 2.79 12.67
CA ALA A 104 -6.02 1.90 13.83
C ALA A 104 -6.73 2.49 15.06
N GLU A 105 -6.52 3.79 15.35
CA GLU A 105 -7.23 4.48 16.44
C GLU A 105 -8.75 4.51 16.21
N GLU A 106 -9.19 4.77 14.97
CA GLU A 106 -10.60 4.77 14.59
C GLU A 106 -11.22 3.37 14.77
N ASN A 107 -10.52 2.32 14.33
CA ASN A 107 -10.97 0.94 14.51
C ASN A 107 -11.09 0.56 15.99
N LYS A 108 -10.12 0.97 16.82
CA LYS A 108 -10.19 0.77 18.28
C LYS A 108 -11.42 1.45 18.88
N ARG A 109 -11.72 2.69 18.47
CA ARG A 109 -12.91 3.43 18.95
C ARG A 109 -14.22 2.75 18.54
N LEU A 110 -14.26 2.20 17.32
CA LEU A 110 -15.40 1.42 16.85
C LEU A 110 -15.57 0.16 17.70
N ASP A 111 -14.49 -0.58 17.95
CA ASP A 111 -14.52 -1.80 18.76
C ASP A 111 -15.00 -1.50 20.20
N GLU A 112 -14.48 -0.44 20.82
CA GLU A 112 -14.93 0.03 22.12
C GLU A 112 -16.43 0.37 22.11
N TYR A 113 -16.90 1.12 21.12
CA TYR A 113 -18.32 1.51 21.02
C TYR A 113 -19.26 0.32 20.85
N PHE A 114 -18.91 -0.63 19.98
CA PHE A 114 -19.76 -1.80 19.71
C PHE A 114 -19.65 -2.89 20.78
N ALA A 115 -18.57 -2.91 21.57
CA ALA A 115 -18.46 -3.77 22.74
C ALA A 115 -19.43 -3.37 23.88
N LEU A 116 -19.93 -2.13 23.90
CA LEU A 116 -20.88 -1.66 24.90
C LEU A 116 -22.26 -2.28 24.67
N LYS A 117 -22.79 -2.91 25.73
CA LYS A 117 -24.06 -3.67 25.70
C LYS A 117 -25.30 -2.77 25.75
N THR A 118 -25.25 -1.70 26.54
CA THR A 118 -26.42 -0.83 26.76
C THR A 118 -26.35 0.43 25.89
N GLN A 119 -27.52 0.94 25.50
CA GLN A 119 -27.60 2.21 24.77
C GLN A 119 -27.15 3.40 25.64
N ALA A 120 -27.39 3.35 26.94
CA ALA A 120 -26.96 4.39 27.87
C ALA A 120 -25.43 4.50 27.90
N ASP A 121 -24.70 3.39 27.93
CA ASP A 121 -23.24 3.40 27.92
C ASP A 121 -22.68 3.85 26.56
N ARG A 122 -23.31 3.44 25.46
CA ARG A 122 -22.99 3.96 24.12
C ARG A 122 -23.15 5.47 24.04
N ASN A 123 -24.23 6.02 24.60
CA ASN A 123 -24.45 7.47 24.63
C ASN A 123 -23.37 8.18 25.47
N LYS A 124 -23.01 7.64 26.65
CA LYS A 124 -21.90 8.17 27.47
C LYS A 124 -20.57 8.15 26.72
N TYR A 125 -20.29 7.08 25.97
CA TYR A 125 -19.09 6.99 25.15
C TYR A 125 -19.07 8.06 24.07
N ILE A 126 -20.19 8.24 23.35
CA ILE A 126 -20.31 9.29 22.32
C ILE A 126 -20.15 10.68 22.94
N ASP A 127 -20.73 10.94 24.12
CA ASP A 127 -20.56 12.21 24.83
C ASP A 127 -19.09 12.49 25.14
N LYS A 128 -18.36 11.50 25.67
CA LYS A 128 -16.92 11.61 25.90
C LYS A 128 -16.16 11.95 24.62
N VAL A 129 -16.46 11.27 23.51
CA VAL A 129 -15.78 11.53 22.23
C VAL A 129 -16.10 12.94 21.72
N ILE A 130 -17.33 13.42 21.91
CA ILE A 130 -17.72 14.81 21.56
C ILE A 130 -16.92 15.81 22.40
N ASP A 131 -16.81 15.60 23.71
CA ASP A 131 -16.05 16.49 24.60
C ASP A 131 -14.56 16.55 24.21
N GLU A 132 -13.96 15.40 23.86
CA GLU A 132 -12.59 15.33 23.33
C GLU A 132 -12.45 16.11 22.02
N MET A 133 -13.43 16.02 21.11
CA MET A 133 -13.43 16.77 19.85
C MET A 133 -13.56 18.27 20.08
N GLU A 134 -14.42 18.70 21.00
CA GLU A 134 -14.58 20.11 21.36
C GLU A 134 -13.32 20.67 22.02
N ALA A 135 -12.72 19.94 22.94
CA ALA A 135 -11.47 20.33 23.58
C ALA A 135 -10.34 20.49 22.56
N ARG A 136 -10.20 19.52 21.65
CA ARG A 136 -9.23 19.59 20.55
C ARG A 136 -9.52 20.75 19.60
N ARG A 137 -10.79 21.02 19.29
CA ARG A 137 -11.18 22.19 18.47
C ARG A 137 -10.77 23.49 19.16
N LYS A 138 -11.08 23.66 20.44
CA LYS A 138 -10.71 24.86 21.22
C LYS A 138 -9.19 25.05 21.27
N GLU A 139 -8.44 23.96 21.44
CA GLU A 139 -6.98 24.00 21.39
C GLU A 139 -6.49 24.46 20.02
N TRP A 140 -7.06 23.91 18.94
CA TRP A 140 -6.73 24.31 17.57
C TRP A 140 -7.07 25.78 17.31
N GLU A 141 -8.21 26.27 17.77
CA GLU A 141 -8.60 27.68 17.67
C GLU A 141 -7.63 28.59 18.43
N ARG A 142 -7.19 28.17 19.62
CA ARG A 142 -6.18 28.89 20.42
C ARG A 142 -4.79 28.89 19.75
N GLN A 143 -4.39 27.77 19.15
CA GLN A 143 -3.14 27.70 18.38
C GLN A 143 -3.23 28.49 17.07
N ALA A 144 -4.40 28.52 16.43
CA ALA A 144 -4.63 29.28 15.21
C ALA A 144 -4.62 30.79 15.48
N SER A 145 -5.20 31.26 16.59
CA SER A 145 -5.21 32.68 16.96
C SER A 145 -3.84 33.21 17.39
N THR A 146 -2.97 32.35 17.93
CA THR A 146 -1.60 32.70 18.34
C THR A 146 -0.58 32.62 17.22
N ARG A 147 -0.94 32.03 16.06
CA ARG A 147 -0.07 32.07 14.88
C ARG A 147 -0.10 33.48 14.28
N PRO A 148 1.06 34.16 14.17
CA PRO A 148 1.09 35.44 13.49
C PRO A 148 0.60 35.24 12.05
N THR A 149 -0.42 36.01 11.66
CA THR A 149 -0.88 36.13 10.26
C THR A 149 0.15 36.92 9.46
N THR A 150 1.43 36.58 9.56
CA THR A 150 2.49 37.08 8.67
C THR A 150 2.44 36.27 7.38
N ARG A 151 1.32 36.39 6.67
CA ARG A 151 1.35 36.16 5.23
C ARG A 151 2.13 37.36 4.68
N PRO A 152 3.34 37.18 4.11
CA PRO A 152 4.09 38.30 3.58
C PRO A 152 3.22 39.03 2.54
N ALA A 153 2.90 40.29 2.82
CA ALA A 153 2.15 41.17 1.92
C ALA A 153 2.90 41.38 0.59
N ASP A 154 4.22 41.20 0.61
CA ASP A 154 5.11 41.45 -0.52
C ASP A 154 5.31 40.24 -1.44
N ARG A 155 4.54 39.16 -1.30
CA ARG A 155 4.49 38.14 -2.35
C ARG A 155 3.62 38.67 -3.49
N ALA A 156 4.18 39.64 -4.22
CA ALA A 156 3.66 40.15 -5.46
C ALA A 156 3.23 38.97 -6.34
N THR A 157 1.98 39.02 -6.76
CA THR A 157 1.32 38.03 -7.59
C THR A 157 1.84 38.11 -9.03
N THR A 158 3.15 37.99 -9.24
CA THR A 158 3.78 37.84 -10.57
C THR A 158 3.94 36.37 -10.95
N ARG A 159 2.95 35.54 -10.58
CA ARG A 159 2.82 34.22 -11.20
C ARG A 159 1.84 34.37 -12.37
N PRO A 160 2.28 34.31 -13.63
CA PRO A 160 1.36 34.36 -14.76
C PRO A 160 0.36 33.19 -14.67
N THR A 161 -0.92 33.53 -14.62
CA THR A 161 -2.07 32.59 -14.55
C THR A 161 -2.38 31.93 -15.90
N THR A 162 -1.51 32.06 -16.90
CA THR A 162 -1.73 31.65 -18.29
C THR A 162 -0.77 30.55 -18.76
N GLY A 163 -0.48 29.57 -17.90
CA GLY A 163 0.10 28.29 -18.32
C GLY A 163 -0.97 27.20 -18.27
N PRO A 164 -1.21 26.41 -19.34
CA PRO A 164 -2.05 25.22 -19.23
C PRO A 164 -1.45 24.35 -18.13
N THR A 165 -2.18 24.19 -17.03
CA THR A 165 -1.74 23.35 -15.91
C THR A 165 -1.89 21.90 -16.36
N THR A 166 -0.90 21.37 -17.07
CA THR A 166 -0.77 19.95 -17.43
C THR A 166 -0.36 19.12 -16.20
N ARG A 167 -0.84 19.48 -15.00
CA ARG A 167 -0.81 18.55 -13.87
C ARG A 167 -2.02 17.64 -14.06
N PRO A 168 -1.82 16.34 -14.33
CA PRO A 168 -2.94 15.41 -14.43
C PRO A 168 -3.76 15.54 -13.15
N ASN A 169 -5.06 15.70 -13.33
CA ASN A 169 -6.02 15.88 -12.27
C ASN A 169 -6.05 14.60 -11.41
N ARG A 170 -5.11 14.49 -10.44
CA ARG A 170 -4.94 13.34 -9.53
C ARG A 170 -6.21 13.02 -8.73
N ARG A 171 -7.20 13.92 -8.72
CA ARG A 171 -8.49 13.74 -8.09
C ARG A 171 -9.41 12.77 -8.84
N ASN A 172 -9.19 12.62 -10.15
CA ASN A 172 -9.99 11.77 -11.04
C ASN A 172 -9.25 10.48 -11.43
N ASP A 173 -8.22 10.07 -10.69
CA ASP A 173 -7.55 8.79 -10.92
C ASP A 173 -8.49 7.65 -10.45
N PRO A 174 -9.11 6.90 -11.37
CA PRO A 174 -10.10 5.87 -11.00
C PRO A 174 -9.46 4.73 -10.22
N GLY A 175 -8.15 4.46 -10.41
CA GLY A 175 -7.44 3.40 -9.69
C GLY A 175 -7.36 3.65 -8.18
N ARG A 176 -7.20 4.92 -7.76
CA ARG A 176 -7.25 5.29 -6.33
C ARG A 176 -8.67 5.26 -5.75
N GLN A 177 -9.68 5.60 -6.55
CA GLN A 177 -11.07 5.57 -6.08
C GLN A 177 -11.55 4.13 -5.87
N LEU A 178 -11.19 3.22 -6.78
CA LEU A 178 -11.54 1.80 -6.68
C LEU A 178 -10.87 1.14 -5.46
N ASN A 179 -9.58 1.41 -5.21
CA ASN A 179 -8.89 0.85 -4.04
C ASN A 179 -9.50 1.32 -2.71
N ASN A 180 -9.99 2.56 -2.63
CA ASN A 180 -10.64 3.08 -1.43
C ASN A 180 -12.08 2.54 -1.23
N VAL A 181 -12.78 2.19 -2.30
CA VAL A 181 -14.17 1.70 -2.25
C VAL A 181 -14.24 0.18 -2.13
N GLN A 182 -13.32 -0.55 -2.76
CA GLN A 182 -13.32 -2.01 -2.82
C GLN A 182 -12.42 -2.67 -1.76
N GLY A 183 -11.41 -1.96 -1.23
CA GLY A 183 -10.46 -2.52 -0.27
C GLY A 183 -10.93 -2.57 1.19
N GLY A 184 -12.08 -1.98 1.51
CA GLY A 184 -12.59 -1.90 2.88
C GLY A 184 -13.51 -3.07 3.26
N ASN A 185 -13.37 -3.60 4.47
CA ASN A 185 -14.35 -4.54 5.02
C ASN A 185 -15.75 -3.85 5.10
N PRO A 186 -16.78 -4.32 4.37
CA PRO A 186 -18.07 -3.63 4.29
C PRO A 186 -18.79 -3.56 5.65
N VAL A 187 -18.55 -4.53 6.54
CA VAL A 187 -19.10 -4.53 7.90
C VAL A 187 -18.50 -3.39 8.71
N ARG A 188 -17.19 -3.16 8.61
CA ARG A 188 -16.51 -2.03 9.26
C ARG A 188 -17.02 -0.68 8.74
N GLN A 189 -17.29 -0.59 7.43
CA GLN A 189 -17.84 0.62 6.84
C GLN A 189 -19.25 0.92 7.38
N ALA A 190 -20.11 -0.09 7.48
CA ALA A 190 -21.43 0.05 8.08
C ALA A 190 -21.37 0.44 9.56
N GLN A 191 -20.47 -0.18 10.34
CA GLN A 191 -20.20 0.18 11.74
C GLN A 191 -19.78 1.64 11.89
N ARG A 192 -18.87 2.11 11.02
CA ARG A 192 -18.42 3.50 11.00
C ARG A 192 -19.56 4.46 10.68
N ALA A 193 -20.39 4.13 9.69
CA ALA A 193 -21.57 4.92 9.33
C ALA A 193 -22.57 5.00 10.50
N ALA A 194 -22.82 3.89 11.19
CA ALA A 194 -23.70 3.85 12.36
C ALA A 194 -23.16 4.68 13.53
N MET A 195 -21.86 4.58 13.86
CA MET A 195 -21.23 5.40 14.89
C MET A 195 -21.30 6.89 14.53
N MET A 196 -21.03 7.26 13.27
CA MET A 196 -21.15 8.65 12.82
C MET A 196 -22.58 9.18 12.89
N ALA A 197 -23.59 8.36 12.56
CA ALA A 197 -24.99 8.73 12.69
C ALA A 197 -25.37 8.97 14.16
N ALA A 198 -24.96 8.08 15.07
CA ALA A 198 -25.17 8.23 16.51
C ALA A 198 -24.50 9.49 17.05
N MET A 199 -23.26 9.75 16.64
CA MET A 199 -22.52 10.97 17.00
C MET A 199 -23.23 12.23 16.52
N ARG A 200 -23.72 12.25 15.27
CA ARG A 200 -24.48 13.38 14.72
C ARG A 200 -25.77 13.63 15.50
N ALA A 201 -26.52 12.57 15.80
CA ALA A 201 -27.74 12.68 16.58
C ALA A 201 -27.45 13.24 17.99
N ARG A 202 -26.39 12.76 18.64
CA ARG A 202 -26.00 13.23 19.97
C ARG A 202 -25.50 14.67 19.98
N MET A 203 -24.71 15.08 18.97
CA MET A 203 -24.32 16.49 18.79
C MET A 203 -25.55 17.39 18.61
N ALA A 204 -26.53 16.97 17.81
CA ALA A 204 -27.77 17.71 17.63
C ALA A 204 -28.57 17.84 18.94
N GLN A 205 -28.66 16.76 19.73
CA GLN A 205 -29.29 16.80 21.07
C GLN A 205 -28.59 17.77 22.02
N ARG A 206 -27.26 17.92 21.90
CA ARG A 206 -26.46 18.87 22.68
C ARG A 206 -26.48 20.30 22.11
N GLY A 207 -27.19 20.55 21.01
CA GLY A 207 -27.19 21.85 20.34
C GLY A 207 -25.85 22.21 19.66
N ILE A 208 -24.91 21.26 19.57
CA ILE A 208 -23.64 21.46 18.89
C ILE A 208 -23.91 21.33 17.39
N GLN A 209 -23.96 22.46 16.69
CA GLN A 209 -24.04 22.42 15.24
C GLN A 209 -22.73 21.86 14.68
N PRO A 210 -22.77 20.81 13.83
CA PRO A 210 -21.58 20.36 13.14
C PRO A 210 -21.03 21.57 12.39
N GLY A 211 -19.80 21.98 12.73
CA GLY A 211 -19.24 23.25 12.27
C GLY A 211 -19.52 23.45 10.78
N ARG A 212 -20.40 24.40 10.47
CA ARG A 212 -20.94 24.64 9.13
C ARG A 212 -19.80 25.14 8.26
N GLY A 213 -19.04 24.22 7.68
CA GLY A 213 -17.93 24.55 6.81
C GLY A 213 -16.70 25.10 7.53
N GLY A 214 -15.99 24.22 8.25
CA GLY A 214 -14.53 24.37 8.44
C GLY A 214 -13.76 23.92 7.20
N GLY A 215 -14.27 24.21 6.00
CA GLY A 215 -13.60 23.96 4.74
C GLY A 215 -12.60 25.08 4.46
N GLY A 216 -11.44 25.00 5.10
CA GLY A 216 -10.23 25.69 4.63
C GLY A 216 -10.27 27.22 4.67
N GLY A 217 -9.74 27.80 5.75
CA GLY A 217 -8.98 29.04 5.68
C GLY A 217 -7.71 28.84 4.83
N GLY A 218 -7.90 28.61 3.53
CA GLY A 218 -6.87 28.15 2.61
C GLY A 218 -7.35 28.21 1.16
N GLY A 219 -7.72 29.41 0.70
CA GLY A 219 -7.80 29.71 -0.73
C GLY A 219 -9.20 30.04 -1.23
N ARG A 220 -9.43 31.34 -1.46
CA ARG A 220 -10.21 31.79 -2.62
C ARG A 220 -9.81 30.96 -3.85
N GLY A 221 -10.72 30.12 -4.28
CA GLY A 221 -10.65 29.37 -5.52
C GLY A 221 -12.08 29.09 -5.96
N GLY A 222 -12.82 30.16 -6.21
CA GLY A 222 -14.14 30.08 -6.81
C GLY A 222 -14.06 29.35 -8.14
N TRP A 223 -14.61 28.14 -8.19
CA TRP A 223 -15.04 27.46 -9.40
C TRP A 223 -16.48 27.02 -9.19
N GLY A 224 -17.30 27.96 -8.75
CA GLY A 224 -18.75 27.85 -8.72
C GLY A 224 -19.30 28.63 -9.91
N GLY A 225 -19.75 27.88 -10.91
CA GLY A 225 -20.86 28.24 -11.81
C GLY A 225 -20.95 29.70 -12.28
N GLY A 226 -20.18 30.04 -13.31
CA GLY A 226 -20.50 31.15 -14.19
C GLY A 226 -21.30 30.64 -15.39
N GLY A 227 -22.54 30.21 -15.14
CA GLY A 227 -23.54 30.07 -16.19
C GLY A 227 -23.93 31.46 -16.69
N GLY A 228 -23.38 31.85 -17.84
CA GLY A 228 -23.85 32.94 -18.68
C GLY A 228 -23.48 32.53 -20.10
N GLY A 229 -24.41 32.26 -21.01
CA GLY A 229 -25.54 33.11 -21.32
C GLY A 229 -25.18 33.90 -22.57
N ARG A 230 -25.98 33.69 -23.62
CA ARG A 230 -26.04 34.39 -24.92
C ARG A 230 -25.12 33.88 -26.04
N GLY A 231 -25.72 33.07 -26.89
CA GLY A 231 -25.57 33.20 -28.34
C GLY A 231 -26.98 33.19 -28.94
N ARG A 232 -27.45 34.36 -29.35
CA ARG A 232 -28.48 34.50 -30.39
C ARG A 232 -27.82 34.22 -31.73
#